data_AF-A0AAX1D5C5-F1
#
_entry.id   AF-A0AAX1D5C5-F1
#
_cell.length_a   1.000
_cell.length_b   1.000
_cell.length_c   1.000
_cell.angle_alpha   90.00
_cell.angle_beta   90.00
_cell.angle_gamma   90.00
#
_symmetry.space_group_name_H-M   'P 1'
#
loop_
_entity.id
_entity.type
_entity.pdbx_description
1 polymer ?
#
loop_
_entity_poly.entity_id
_entity_poly.type
_entity_poly.pdbx_seq_one_letter_code
_entity_poly.pdbx_strand_id
1 'polypeptide(L)'
;MVNMNRRQFFKVTGTTLAGSSLALLGAAPGTAMAEVRQYKLARMTETRNTCPYCSVACGLLMYGLGDGAKNARASIMHIEGDPDHPVNRGTLCPKGAALIDFIHSPNRLKYPEYRAPGSDKWERISWDDALTRITKLMKADRDANFVEKTEDGKTVNRWLTTGMLAASASSNEVGYITHKTVRSMGMLAFDNQARV
;
A
#
# COMPACT_ATOMS: atom_id res chain seq x y z
N MET A 1 73.79 -1.16 -3.26
CA MET A 1 73.79 -2.12 -4.39
C MET A 1 73.18 -3.42 -3.90
N VAL A 2 72.05 -3.85 -4.46
CA VAL A 2 71.44 -5.13 -4.09
C VAL A 2 72.33 -6.24 -4.65
N ASN A 3 72.94 -7.04 -3.76
CA ASN A 3 73.85 -8.11 -4.15
C ASN A 3 73.01 -9.34 -4.55
N MET A 4 72.80 -9.55 -5.86
CA MET A 4 71.88 -10.56 -6.38
C MET A 4 72.64 -11.64 -7.17
N ASN A 5 72.40 -12.91 -6.85
CA ASN A 5 73.01 -14.02 -7.59
C ASN A 5 72.28 -14.28 -8.92
N ARG A 6 72.94 -14.97 -9.85
CA ARG A 6 72.40 -15.25 -11.20
C ARG A 6 71.01 -15.92 -11.17
N ARG A 7 70.78 -16.83 -10.21
CA ARG A 7 69.49 -17.54 -10.08
C ARG A 7 68.38 -16.59 -9.61
N GLN A 8 68.69 -15.65 -8.72
CA GLN A 8 67.75 -14.61 -8.28
C GLN A 8 67.44 -13.64 -9.43
N PHE A 9 68.43 -13.25 -10.24
CA PHE A 9 68.22 -12.41 -11.41
C PHE A 9 67.21 -13.04 -12.40
N PHE A 10 67.38 -14.32 -12.75
CA PHE A 10 66.44 -15.00 -13.65
C PHE A 10 65.03 -15.14 -13.06
N LYS A 11 64.91 -15.39 -11.75
CA LYS A 11 63.61 -15.45 -11.08
C LYS A 11 62.89 -14.11 -11.15
N VAL A 12 63.57 -13.02 -10.76
CA VAL A 12 63.00 -11.67 -10.76
C VAL A 12 62.58 -11.27 -12.17
N THR A 13 63.48 -11.36 -13.14
CA THR A 13 63.19 -11.00 -14.54
C THR A 13 62.04 -11.81 -15.13
N GLY A 14 62.02 -13.13 -14.88
CA GLY A 14 60.93 -14.01 -15.34
C GLY A 14 59.58 -13.66 -14.71
N THR A 15 59.54 -13.41 -13.40
CA THR A 15 58.30 -12.99 -12.71
C THR A 15 57.84 -11.61 -13.16
N THR A 16 58.75 -10.67 -13.40
CA THR A 16 58.41 -9.33 -13.87
C THR A 16 57.83 -9.37 -15.27
N LEU A 17 58.47 -10.09 -16.21
CA LEU A 17 57.98 -10.26 -17.58
C LEU A 17 56.61 -10.96 -17.61
N ALA A 18 56.45 -12.04 -16.84
CA ALA A 18 55.17 -12.75 -16.77
C ALA A 18 54.07 -11.86 -16.17
N GLY A 19 54.37 -11.16 -15.07
CA GLY A 19 53.43 -10.25 -14.41
C GLY A 19 53.01 -9.07 -15.29
N SER A 20 53.97 -8.41 -15.96
CA SER A 20 53.66 -7.30 -16.87
C SER A 20 52.89 -7.74 -18.11
N SER A 21 53.22 -8.92 -18.65
CA SER A 21 52.51 -9.47 -19.81
C SER A 21 51.07 -9.85 -19.46
N LEU A 22 50.84 -10.46 -18.29
CA LEU A 22 49.50 -10.76 -17.80
C LEU A 22 48.68 -9.48 -17.57
N ALA A 23 49.30 -8.43 -17.02
CA ALA A 23 48.64 -7.14 -16.84
C ALA A 23 48.23 -6.50 -18.18
N LEU A 24 49.13 -6.50 -19.18
CA LEU A 24 48.87 -6.00 -20.54
C LEU A 24 47.80 -6.82 -21.29
N LEU A 25 47.72 -8.12 -21.03
CA LEU A 25 46.71 -9.02 -21.59
C LEU A 25 45.35 -8.96 -20.87
N GLY A 26 45.16 -7.99 -19.96
CA GLY A 26 43.88 -7.73 -19.31
C GLY A 26 43.61 -8.58 -18.05
N ALA A 27 44.61 -9.26 -17.51
CA ALA A 27 44.50 -9.93 -16.21
C ALA A 27 44.66 -8.97 -15.02
N ALA A 28 45.06 -7.72 -15.29
CA ALA A 28 44.91 -6.64 -14.31
C ALA A 28 43.42 -6.25 -14.24
N PRO A 29 42.86 -6.08 -13.04
CA PRO A 29 41.47 -5.64 -12.91
C PRO A 29 41.31 -4.27 -13.60
N GLY A 30 40.35 -4.17 -14.52
CA GLY A 30 40.00 -2.91 -15.16
C GLY A 30 39.52 -1.88 -14.14
N THR A 31 39.59 -0.60 -14.49
CA THR A 31 38.91 0.45 -13.72
C THR A 31 37.40 0.18 -13.77
N ALA A 32 36.80 -0.20 -12.65
CA ALA A 32 35.34 -0.26 -12.55
C ALA A 32 34.79 1.14 -12.78
N MET A 33 34.15 1.37 -13.93
CA MET A 33 33.43 2.62 -14.15
C MET A 33 32.27 2.64 -13.16
N ALA A 34 32.33 3.54 -12.19
CA ALA A 34 31.23 3.78 -11.27
C ALA A 34 30.10 4.49 -12.04
N GLU A 35 29.36 3.73 -12.85
CA GLU A 35 28.13 4.22 -13.46
C GLU A 35 27.04 4.26 -12.39
N VAL A 36 26.42 5.41 -12.21
CA VAL A 36 25.25 5.54 -11.35
C VAL A 36 24.09 4.85 -12.04
N ARG A 37 23.35 3.99 -11.34
CA ARG A 37 22.14 3.37 -11.88
C ARG A 37 21.20 4.45 -12.46
N GLN A 38 20.54 4.12 -13.56
CA GLN A 38 19.55 5.00 -14.17
C GLN A 38 18.46 5.39 -13.16
N TYR A 39 17.96 6.62 -13.28
CA TYR A 39 16.92 7.13 -12.38
C TYR A 39 15.61 6.37 -12.60
N LYS A 40 15.25 5.52 -11.64
CA LYS A 40 14.15 4.55 -11.78
C LYS A 40 12.77 5.17 -12.09
N LEU A 41 12.58 6.47 -11.80
CA LEU A 41 11.30 7.15 -11.95
C LEU A 41 11.17 7.90 -13.29
N ALA A 42 12.22 7.93 -14.13
CA ALA A 42 12.31 8.80 -15.31
C ALA A 42 11.19 8.64 -16.35
N ARG A 43 10.46 7.52 -16.33
CA ARG A 43 9.32 7.22 -17.21
C ARG A 43 8.10 6.67 -16.47
N MET A 44 8.01 6.91 -15.16
CA MET A 44 6.85 6.50 -14.38
C MET A 44 5.77 7.57 -14.42
N THR A 45 4.51 7.15 -14.30
CA THR A 45 3.39 8.09 -14.14
C THR A 45 3.37 8.60 -12.70
N GLU A 46 3.50 9.91 -12.53
CA GLU A 46 3.40 10.59 -11.25
C GLU A 46 1.92 10.91 -10.94
N THR A 47 1.49 10.70 -9.70
CA THR A 47 0.14 11.04 -9.24
C THR A 47 0.22 11.59 -7.82
N ARG A 48 -0.39 12.76 -7.60
CA ARG A 48 -0.50 13.40 -6.28
C ARG A 48 -1.55 12.71 -5.42
N ASN A 49 -1.24 12.50 -4.15
CA ASN A 49 -2.18 11.96 -3.15
C ASN A 49 -1.88 12.52 -1.75
N THR A 50 -2.67 12.14 -0.76
CA THR A 50 -2.52 12.54 0.65
C THR A 50 -2.25 11.31 1.51
N CYS A 51 -1.38 11.47 2.52
CA CYS A 51 -1.05 10.40 3.46
C CYS A 51 -2.29 9.91 4.24
N PRO A 52 -2.60 8.60 4.25
CA PRO A 52 -3.83 8.06 4.83
C PRO A 52 -3.76 7.78 6.35
N TYR A 53 -2.70 8.21 7.04
CA TYR A 53 -2.47 7.83 8.43
C TYR A 53 -3.04 8.80 9.47
N CYS A 54 -2.47 9.99 9.58
CA CYS A 54 -2.83 10.96 10.63
C CYS A 54 -3.30 12.27 10.02
N SER A 55 -3.93 13.13 10.83
CA SER A 55 -4.57 14.37 10.41
C SER A 55 -3.61 15.48 9.94
N VAL A 56 -2.29 15.27 9.98
CA VAL A 56 -1.32 16.18 9.35
C VAL A 56 -1.54 16.27 7.84
N ALA A 57 -2.07 15.20 7.22
CA ALA A 57 -2.42 15.16 5.80
C ALA A 57 -1.24 15.55 4.89
N CYS A 58 -0.07 14.93 5.10
CA CYS A 58 1.11 15.17 4.26
C CYS A 58 0.81 14.89 2.77
N GLY A 59 1.24 15.78 1.89
CA GLY A 59 1.18 15.58 0.44
C GLY A 59 2.19 14.52 -0.02
N LEU A 60 1.79 13.72 -1.02
CA LEU A 60 2.54 12.60 -1.57
C LEU A 60 2.66 12.71 -3.08
N LEU A 61 3.81 12.27 -3.61
CA LEU A 61 3.99 11.90 -5.00
C LEU A 61 4.09 10.38 -5.09
N MET A 62 3.17 9.77 -5.82
CA MET A 62 3.15 8.32 -6.08
C MET A 62 3.57 8.08 -7.52
N TYR A 63 4.47 7.12 -7.74
CA TYR A 63 4.99 6.76 -9.06
C TYR A 63 4.55 5.36 -9.44
N GLY A 64 3.79 5.24 -10.53
CA GLY A 64 3.29 3.98 -11.07
C GLY A 64 3.97 3.54 -12.35
N LEU A 65 4.11 2.22 -12.54
CA LEU A 65 4.37 1.63 -13.86
C LEU A 65 3.13 1.78 -14.75
N GLY A 66 3.37 2.01 -16.05
CA GLY A 66 2.32 2.30 -17.03
C GLY A 66 2.17 3.80 -17.25
N ASP A 67 1.93 4.19 -18.50
CA ASP A 67 1.76 5.56 -18.98
C ASP A 67 0.27 5.99 -19.04
N GLY A 68 -0.60 5.26 -18.34
CA GLY A 68 -2.05 5.45 -18.40
C GLY A 68 -2.72 4.74 -19.59
N ALA A 69 -1.98 4.06 -20.46
CA ALA A 69 -2.58 3.29 -21.54
C ALA A 69 -3.40 2.11 -21.01
N LYS A 70 -4.56 1.87 -21.65
CA LYS A 70 -5.53 0.84 -21.23
C LYS A 70 -4.96 -0.58 -21.21
N ASN A 71 -3.95 -0.86 -22.03
CA ASN A 71 -3.25 -2.15 -22.10
C ASN A 71 -2.17 -2.33 -21.03
N ALA A 72 -1.84 -1.29 -20.25
CA ALA A 72 -0.88 -1.34 -19.17
C ALA A 72 -1.60 -1.27 -17.82
N ARG A 73 -1.52 -2.34 -17.02
CA ARG A 73 -2.06 -2.32 -15.66
C ARG A 73 -1.14 -1.49 -14.76
N ALA A 74 -1.68 -0.42 -14.20
CA ALA A 74 -0.95 0.41 -13.26
C ALA A 74 -0.54 -0.36 -11.99
N SER A 75 0.69 -0.14 -11.54
CA SER A 75 1.20 -0.62 -10.25
C SER A 75 2.11 0.43 -9.65
N ILE A 76 1.81 0.88 -8.44
CA ILE A 76 2.65 1.84 -7.71
C ILE A 76 3.99 1.19 -7.36
N MET A 77 5.10 1.85 -7.64
CA MET A 77 6.46 1.33 -7.40
C MET A 77 7.28 2.20 -6.45
N HIS A 78 6.88 3.46 -6.25
CA HIS A 78 7.54 4.36 -5.33
C HIS A 78 6.57 5.42 -4.81
N ILE A 79 6.81 5.89 -3.59
CA ILE A 79 6.08 6.98 -2.96
C ILE A 79 7.10 7.84 -2.21
N GLU A 80 7.01 9.15 -2.38
CA GLU A 80 7.77 10.14 -1.63
C GLU A 80 6.89 11.35 -1.28
N GLY A 81 7.43 12.30 -0.52
CA GLY A 81 6.67 13.48 -0.11
C GLY A 81 6.61 14.53 -1.22
N ASP A 82 5.48 15.22 -1.33
CA ASP A 82 5.33 16.33 -2.27
C ASP A 82 6.08 17.57 -1.76
N PRO A 83 7.12 18.07 -2.47
CA PRO A 83 7.90 19.24 -2.06
C PRO A 83 7.09 20.54 -2.08
N ASP A 84 6.03 20.61 -2.90
CA ASP A 84 5.18 21.79 -3.04
C ASP A 84 4.10 21.87 -1.94
N HIS A 85 3.86 20.76 -1.22
CA HIS A 85 2.82 20.72 -0.19
C HIS A 85 3.22 21.58 1.02
N PRO A 86 2.39 22.57 1.43
CA PRO A 86 2.81 23.63 2.35
C PRO A 86 3.12 23.13 3.76
N VAL A 87 2.50 22.01 4.16
CA VAL A 87 2.63 21.44 5.52
C VAL A 87 3.92 20.64 5.68
N ASN A 88 4.18 19.69 4.77
CA ASN A 88 5.29 18.75 4.93
C ASN A 88 6.51 19.06 4.06
N ARG A 89 6.38 19.89 3.01
CA ARG A 89 7.49 20.33 2.14
C ARG A 89 8.41 19.18 1.72
N GLY A 90 7.83 18.07 1.27
CA GLY A 90 8.56 16.86 0.84
C GLY A 90 8.94 15.87 1.94
N THR A 91 8.79 16.24 3.22
CA THR A 91 9.14 15.33 4.32
C THR A 91 8.05 14.30 4.60
N LEU A 92 8.45 13.09 5.04
CA LEU A 92 7.56 12.04 5.51
C LEU A 92 8.12 11.38 6.77
N CYS A 93 7.24 11.12 7.74
CA CYS A 93 7.56 10.28 8.90
C CYS A 93 7.64 8.79 8.48
N PRO A 94 8.16 7.86 9.32
CA PRO A 94 8.36 6.47 8.91
C PRO A 94 7.07 5.77 8.45
N LYS A 95 5.90 6.17 8.98
CA LYS A 95 4.60 5.65 8.51
C LYS A 95 4.35 6.03 7.05
N GLY A 96 4.48 7.32 6.72
CA GLY A 96 4.25 7.83 5.36
C GLY A 96 5.29 7.31 4.37
N ALA A 97 6.56 7.26 4.77
CA ALA A 97 7.64 6.77 3.91
C ALA A 97 7.51 5.26 3.59
N ALA A 98 6.85 4.48 4.45
CA ALA A 98 6.63 3.05 4.27
C ALA A 98 5.29 2.71 3.57
N LEU A 99 4.59 3.68 2.97
CA LEU A 99 3.29 3.44 2.33
C LEU A 99 3.33 2.37 1.22
N ILE A 100 4.47 2.22 0.55
CA ILE A 100 4.65 1.21 -0.50
C ILE A 100 4.48 -0.22 0.05
N ASP A 101 4.94 -0.47 1.28
CA ASP A 101 4.81 -1.77 1.94
C ASP A 101 3.38 -2.03 2.42
N PHE A 102 2.65 -0.97 2.78
CA PHE A 102 1.21 -1.09 3.06
C PHE A 102 0.43 -1.47 1.80
N ILE A 103 0.71 -0.83 0.67
CA ILE A 103 0.03 -1.11 -0.61
C ILE A 103 0.34 -2.53 -1.07
N HIS A 104 1.59 -2.97 -1.01
CA HIS A 104 2.03 -4.28 -1.49
C HIS A 104 2.06 -5.37 -0.41
N SER A 105 1.48 -5.11 0.75
CA SER A 105 1.47 -6.07 1.85
C SER A 105 0.93 -7.43 1.38
N PRO A 106 1.59 -8.55 1.75
CA PRO A 106 1.09 -9.89 1.44
C PRO A 106 -0.29 -10.15 2.07
N ASN A 107 -0.66 -9.39 3.10
CA ASN A 107 -1.91 -9.49 3.84
C ASN A 107 -3.06 -8.65 3.24
N ARG A 108 -2.87 -8.03 2.07
CA ARG A 108 -3.96 -7.33 1.37
C ARG A 108 -5.09 -8.31 1.04
N LEU A 109 -6.30 -7.99 1.47
CA LEU A 109 -7.50 -8.74 1.10
C LEU A 109 -7.71 -8.67 -0.42
N LYS A 110 -7.93 -9.83 -1.05
CA LYS A 110 -8.05 -9.97 -2.52
C LYS A 110 -9.47 -10.34 -2.98
N TYR A 111 -10.22 -11.04 -2.13
CA TYR A 111 -11.52 -11.60 -2.47
C TYR A 111 -12.47 -11.51 -1.26
N PRO A 112 -13.79 -11.53 -1.48
CA PRO A 112 -14.75 -11.78 -0.42
C PRO A 112 -14.54 -13.17 0.19
N GLU A 113 -14.60 -13.24 1.52
CA GLU A 113 -14.42 -14.45 2.30
C GLU A 113 -15.58 -14.61 3.29
N TYR A 114 -16.02 -15.85 3.51
CA TYR A 114 -17.10 -16.20 4.42
C TYR A 114 -16.63 -17.24 5.44
N ARG A 115 -17.03 -17.06 6.69
CA ARG A 115 -16.83 -18.02 7.77
C ARG A 115 -18.18 -18.50 8.26
N ALA A 116 -18.46 -19.78 8.12
CA ALA A 116 -19.72 -20.36 8.58
C ALA A 116 -19.80 -20.42 10.11
N PRO A 117 -21.02 -20.35 10.70
CA PRO A 117 -21.20 -20.59 12.13
C PRO A 117 -20.57 -21.93 12.56
N GLY A 118 -19.78 -21.91 13.63
CA GLY A 118 -19.06 -23.08 14.13
C GLY A 118 -17.81 -23.48 13.32
N SER A 119 -17.49 -22.79 12.22
CA SER A 119 -16.28 -23.06 11.44
C SER A 119 -15.05 -22.33 12.00
N ASP A 120 -13.86 -22.87 11.76
CA ASP A 120 -12.55 -22.31 12.07
C ASP A 120 -11.80 -21.77 10.85
N LYS A 121 -12.38 -21.86 9.64
CA LYS A 121 -11.75 -21.49 8.37
C LYS A 121 -12.56 -20.48 7.56
N TRP A 122 -11.87 -19.77 6.68
CA TRP A 122 -12.45 -18.87 5.69
C TRP A 122 -12.62 -19.59 4.35
N GLU A 123 -13.76 -19.34 3.70
CA GLU A 123 -14.07 -19.83 2.36
C GLU A 123 -14.25 -18.65 1.42
N ARG A 124 -13.53 -18.66 0.30
CA ARG A 124 -13.68 -17.64 -0.74
C ARG A 124 -15.05 -17.77 -1.39
N ILE A 125 -15.75 -16.66 -1.56
CA ILE A 125 -17.03 -16.57 -2.26
C ILE A 125 -17.00 -15.47 -3.34
N SER A 126 -18.02 -15.43 -4.20
CA SER A 126 -18.19 -14.35 -5.17
C SER A 126 -18.70 -13.07 -4.49
N TRP A 127 -18.54 -11.93 -5.16
CA TRP A 127 -19.12 -10.66 -4.70
C TRP A 127 -20.66 -10.72 -4.65
N ASP A 128 -21.30 -11.34 -5.64
CA ASP A 128 -22.76 -11.48 -5.70
C ASP A 128 -23.29 -12.36 -4.56
N ASP A 129 -22.60 -13.46 -4.24
CA ASP A 129 -22.96 -14.32 -3.11
C ASP A 129 -22.81 -13.57 -1.78
N ALA A 130 -21.73 -12.80 -1.62
CA ALA A 130 -21.49 -12.03 -0.41
C ALA A 130 -22.60 -10.99 -0.19
N LEU A 131 -22.91 -10.20 -1.22
CA LEU A 131 -23.93 -9.16 -1.16
C LEU A 131 -25.33 -9.75 -0.95
N THR A 132 -25.67 -10.85 -1.64
CA THR A 132 -26.97 -11.52 -1.49
C THR A 132 -27.15 -12.06 -0.07
N ARG A 133 -26.12 -12.68 0.52
CA ARG A 133 -26.17 -13.18 1.90
C ARG A 133 -26.34 -12.06 2.92
N ILE A 134 -25.51 -11.01 2.81
CA ILE A 134 -25.55 -9.86 3.72
C ILE A 134 -26.93 -9.20 3.67
N THR A 135 -27.43 -8.90 2.47
CA THR A 135 -28.73 -8.23 2.30
C THR A 135 -29.90 -9.08 2.79
N LYS A 136 -29.89 -10.40 2.58
CA LYS A 136 -30.92 -11.32 3.11
C LYS A 136 -30.97 -11.31 4.64
N LEU A 137 -29.81 -11.37 5.29
CA LEU A 137 -29.72 -11.31 6.76
C LEU A 137 -30.17 -9.95 7.30
N MET A 138 -29.71 -8.86 6.68
CA MET A 138 -30.10 -7.51 7.05
C MET A 138 -31.61 -7.29 6.92
N LYS A 139 -32.21 -7.73 5.81
CA LYS A 139 -33.66 -7.60 5.59
C LYS A 139 -34.45 -8.38 6.63
N ALA A 140 -34.05 -9.64 6.90
CA ALA A 140 -34.73 -10.48 7.87
C ALA A 140 -34.69 -9.87 9.28
N ASP A 141 -33.53 -9.39 9.73
CA ASP A 141 -33.40 -8.74 11.05
C ASP A 141 -34.16 -7.42 11.12
N ARG A 142 -34.05 -6.58 10.08
CA ARG A 142 -34.75 -5.29 10.04
C ARG A 142 -36.26 -5.47 10.08
N ASP A 143 -36.82 -6.34 9.24
CA ASP A 143 -38.28 -6.54 9.19
C ASP A 143 -38.82 -7.10 10.52
N ALA A 144 -38.04 -7.92 11.22
CA ALA A 144 -38.41 -8.46 12.53
C ALA A 144 -38.33 -7.43 13.68
N ASN A 145 -37.38 -6.50 13.60
CA ASN A 145 -36.99 -5.65 14.73
C ASN A 145 -37.13 -4.13 14.49
N PHE A 146 -37.74 -3.71 13.39
CA PHE A 146 -37.95 -2.29 13.09
C PHE A 146 -39.00 -1.68 14.01
N VAL A 147 -38.64 -0.55 14.63
CA VAL A 147 -39.53 0.20 15.51
C VAL A 147 -40.06 1.40 14.74
N GLU A 148 -41.30 1.30 14.24
CA GLU A 148 -41.97 2.40 13.55
C GLU A 148 -42.38 3.49 14.56
N LYS A 149 -43.01 3.08 15.66
CA LYS A 149 -43.53 3.96 16.71
C LYS A 149 -43.07 3.53 18.10
N THR A 150 -43.03 4.51 18.99
CA THR A 150 -42.80 4.35 20.43
C THR A 150 -44.07 3.94 21.16
N GLU A 151 -43.96 3.54 22.44
CA GLU A 151 -45.11 3.19 23.29
C GLU A 151 -46.11 4.36 23.45
N ASP A 152 -45.62 5.60 23.44
CA ASP A 152 -46.44 6.83 23.46
C ASP A 152 -46.92 7.27 22.07
N GLY A 153 -46.77 6.42 21.05
CA GLY A 153 -47.34 6.61 19.71
C GLY A 153 -46.56 7.51 18.76
N LYS A 154 -45.39 8.05 19.16
CA LYS A 154 -44.56 8.89 18.29
C LYS A 154 -43.82 8.06 17.25
N THR A 155 -43.87 8.48 16.00
CA THR A 155 -43.11 7.87 14.89
C THR A 155 -41.62 8.13 15.06
N VAL A 156 -40.82 7.07 15.02
CA VAL A 156 -39.36 7.09 15.20
C VAL A 156 -38.59 6.37 14.09
N ASN A 157 -39.20 5.42 13.38
CA ASN A 157 -38.62 4.74 12.21
C ASN A 157 -37.16 4.29 12.41
N ARG A 158 -36.90 3.54 13.48
CA ARG A 158 -35.54 3.17 13.90
C ARG A 158 -35.31 1.66 13.93
N TRP A 159 -34.07 1.26 13.67
CA TRP A 159 -33.56 -0.10 13.72
C TRP A 159 -32.39 -0.16 14.71
N LEU A 160 -32.48 -1.04 15.71
CA LEU A 160 -31.57 -1.03 16.87
C LEU A 160 -30.80 -2.35 17.07
N THR A 161 -31.19 -3.42 16.38
CA THR A 161 -30.58 -4.76 16.54
C THR A 161 -29.36 -4.99 15.66
N THR A 162 -29.16 -4.15 14.65
CA THR A 162 -27.95 -4.11 13.83
C THR A 162 -27.33 -2.71 13.92
N GLY A 163 -26.01 -2.67 14.10
CA GLY A 163 -25.23 -1.43 14.14
C GLY A 163 -24.07 -1.45 13.14
N MET A 164 -23.37 -0.32 13.02
CA MET A 164 -22.24 -0.18 12.11
C MET A 164 -21.15 0.71 12.71
N LEU A 165 -19.89 0.35 12.48
CA LEU A 165 -18.73 1.19 12.76
C LEU A 165 -18.20 1.76 11.44
N ALA A 166 -18.20 3.09 11.29
CA ALA A 166 -17.67 3.79 10.13
C ALA A 166 -16.15 3.96 10.18
N ALA A 167 -15.53 4.05 9.00
CA ALA A 167 -14.11 4.27 8.85
C ALA A 167 -13.78 5.76 8.71
N SER A 168 -13.16 6.35 9.74
CA SER A 168 -12.56 7.71 9.63
C SER A 168 -11.37 7.78 8.67
N ALA A 169 -10.84 6.62 8.27
CA ALA A 169 -9.73 6.48 7.33
C ALA A 169 -10.18 6.36 5.86
N SER A 170 -11.47 6.59 5.58
CA SER A 170 -12.00 6.65 4.21
C SER A 170 -12.26 8.10 3.78
N SER A 171 -12.57 8.31 2.50
CA SER A 171 -12.86 9.65 1.99
C SER A 171 -14.19 10.19 2.53
N ASN A 172 -14.36 11.51 2.47
CA ASN A 172 -15.59 12.17 2.89
C ASN A 172 -16.81 11.71 2.06
N GLU A 173 -16.61 11.41 0.78
CA GLU A 173 -17.67 10.93 -0.12
C GLU A 173 -18.15 9.55 0.31
N VAL A 174 -17.22 8.65 0.68
CA VAL A 174 -17.56 7.36 1.29
C VAL A 174 -18.33 7.59 2.58
N GLY A 175 -17.83 8.45 3.47
CA GLY A 175 -18.52 8.81 4.72
C GLY A 175 -19.96 9.31 4.48
N TYR A 176 -20.17 10.14 3.46
CA TYR A 176 -21.48 10.66 3.09
C TYR A 176 -22.42 9.56 2.58
N ILE A 177 -21.95 8.68 1.69
CA ILE A 177 -22.71 7.53 1.21
C ILE A 177 -23.06 6.60 2.37
N THR A 178 -22.08 6.29 3.22
CA THR A 178 -22.24 5.48 4.42
C THR A 178 -23.31 6.04 5.36
N HIS A 179 -23.29 7.34 5.63
CA HIS A 179 -24.31 8.00 6.45
C HIS A 179 -25.71 7.85 5.84
N LYS A 180 -25.87 8.17 4.54
CA LYS A 180 -27.17 8.07 3.87
C LYS A 180 -27.71 6.64 3.89
N THR A 181 -26.86 5.65 3.62
CA THR A 181 -27.23 4.23 3.62
C THR A 181 -27.70 3.78 5.00
N VAL A 182 -26.95 4.09 6.07
CA VAL A 182 -27.32 3.66 7.43
C VAL A 182 -28.55 4.37 7.95
N ARG A 183 -28.66 5.69 7.74
CA ARG A 183 -29.82 6.45 8.21
C ARG A 183 -31.09 6.14 7.41
N SER A 184 -31.00 5.85 6.11
CA SER A 184 -32.17 5.45 5.32
C SER A 184 -32.74 4.10 5.77
N MET A 185 -31.91 3.22 6.34
CA MET A 185 -32.36 1.97 6.96
C MET A 185 -32.92 2.15 8.38
N GLY A 186 -32.76 3.34 8.98
CA GLY A 186 -33.22 3.65 10.34
C GLY A 186 -32.23 3.28 11.45
N MET A 187 -30.99 2.86 11.12
CA MET A 187 -30.02 2.47 12.14
C MET A 187 -29.61 3.67 13.03
N LEU A 188 -29.63 3.46 14.35
CA LEU A 188 -29.14 4.46 15.31
C LEU A 188 -27.77 4.12 15.91
N ALA A 189 -27.46 2.83 16.08
CA ALA A 189 -26.16 2.35 16.53
C ALA A 189 -25.10 2.54 15.42
N PHE A 190 -24.58 3.75 15.30
CA PHE A 190 -23.66 4.15 14.26
C PHE A 190 -22.62 5.15 14.80
N ASP A 191 -21.35 4.71 14.85
CA ASP A 191 -20.23 5.49 15.37
C ASP A 191 -18.97 5.29 14.51
N ASN A 192 -17.94 6.10 14.76
CA ASN A 192 -16.60 5.97 14.20
C ASN A 192 -15.53 6.24 15.29
N GLN A 193 -14.27 6.29 14.88
CA GLN A 193 -13.12 6.54 15.77
C GLN A 193 -13.19 7.87 16.54
N ALA A 194 -14.04 8.83 16.17
CA ALA A 194 -14.19 10.07 16.94
C ALA A 194 -14.73 9.84 18.37
N ARG A 195 -15.41 8.70 18.59
CA ARG A 195 -15.98 8.32 19.89
C ARG A 195 -15.05 7.43 20.73
N VAL A 196 -14.14 6.69 20.09
CA VAL A 196 -13.31 5.64 20.71
C VAL A 196 -11.99 6.21 21.22
#